data_AF-G9K3S1-F1
#
_entry.id   AF-G9K3S1-F1
#
_cell.length_a   1.000
_cell.length_b   1.000
_cell.length_c   1.000
_cell.angle_alpha   90.00
_cell.angle_beta   90.00
_cell.angle_gamma   90.00
#
_symmetry.space_group_name_H-M   'P 1'
#
loop_
_entity.id
_entity.type
_entity.pdbx_description
1 polymer ?
#
loop_
_entity_poly.entity_id
_entity_poly.type
_entity_poly.pdbx_seq_one_letter_code
_entity_poly.pdbx_strand_id
1 'polypeptide(L)'
;GNTLEKKGGKEFVEAVLELRKKNGPLEVAGAAVSAGHGLPAKFVIHCNSPVWGADKCEELLEKTVKNCLALADDKKLKSIAFPSIGSGRNGFPKQTAAQLILKAISSYFVSTMSSSIKTVYFVLFDSESIGIYVQEMAKLDA
;
A
#
# COMPACT_ATOMS: atom_id res chain seq x y z
N GLY A 1 11.38 4.35 1.45
CA GLY A 1 10.85 5.72 1.62
C GLY A 1 11.57 6.39 2.76
N ASN A 2 11.93 7.67 2.62
CA ASN A 2 12.89 8.36 3.48
C ASN A 2 12.53 8.32 4.98
N THR A 3 11.25 8.43 5.33
CA THR A 3 10.78 8.36 6.73
C THR A 3 11.03 7.00 7.38
N LEU A 4 10.82 5.90 6.64
CA LEU A 4 11.06 4.54 7.14
C LEU A 4 12.55 4.29 7.32
N GLU A 5 13.37 4.76 6.38
CA GLU A 5 14.84 4.67 6.46
C GLU A 5 15.39 5.44 7.67
N LYS A 6 14.92 6.69 7.87
CA LYS A 6 15.32 7.51 9.02
C LYS A 6 14.96 6.84 10.36
N LYS A 7 13.82 6.15 10.44
CA LYS A 7 13.34 5.53 11.68
C LYS A 7 13.94 4.15 11.92
N GLY A 8 13.98 3.30 10.90
CA GLY A 8 14.48 1.94 10.98
C GLY A 8 16.01 1.83 10.92
N GLY A 9 16.69 2.89 10.48
CA GLY A 9 18.14 2.97 10.47
C GLY A 9 18.79 1.91 9.57
N LYS A 10 20.02 1.52 9.92
CA LYS A 10 20.86 0.62 9.12
C LYS A 10 20.22 -0.76 8.91
N GLU A 11 19.62 -1.34 9.95
CA GLU A 11 19.03 -2.67 9.90
C GLU A 11 17.86 -2.74 8.90
N PHE A 12 17.04 -1.70 8.84
CA PHE A 12 15.97 -1.60 7.84
C PHE A 12 16.53 -1.56 6.42
N VAL A 13 17.57 -0.75 6.19
CA VAL A 13 18.20 -0.63 4.87
C VAL A 13 18.80 -1.98 4.44
N GLU A 14 19.48 -2.69 5.34
CA GLU A 14 20.05 -4.01 5.07
C GLU A 14 18.96 -5.02 4.68
N ALA A 15 17.85 -5.08 5.44
CA ALA A 15 16.73 -5.96 5.12
C ALA A 15 16.11 -5.69 3.74
N VAL A 16 16.03 -4.42 3.33
CA VAL A 16 15.55 -4.03 1.99
C VAL A 16 16.54 -4.42 0.89
N LEU A 17 17.85 -4.26 1.13
CA LEU A 17 18.89 -4.66 0.19
C LEU A 17 18.92 -6.18 -0.02
N GLU A 18 18.79 -6.96 1.06
CA GLU A 18 18.69 -8.41 1.00
C GLU A 18 17.44 -8.86 0.23
N LEU A 19 16.29 -8.24 0.51
CA LEU A 19 15.06 -8.49 -0.23
C LEU A 19 15.24 -8.25 -1.73
N ARG A 20 15.90 -7.15 -2.11
CA ARG A 20 16.18 -6.81 -3.51
C ARG A 20 17.13 -7.83 -4.16
N LYS A 21 18.15 -8.32 -3.45
CA LYS A 21 19.05 -9.36 -3.94
C LYS A 21 18.32 -10.68 -4.20
N LYS A 22 17.38 -11.04 -3.32
CA LYS A 22 16.63 -12.30 -3.40
C LYS A 22 15.52 -12.28 -4.46
N ASN A 23 14.75 -11.19 -4.51
CA ASN A 23 13.55 -11.10 -5.34
C ASN A 23 13.81 -10.43 -6.70
N GLY A 24 14.96 -9.76 -6.88
CA GLY A 24 15.20 -8.95 -8.06
C GLY A 24 14.35 -7.67 -8.11
N PRO A 25 14.25 -7.03 -9.29
CA PRO A 25 13.39 -5.85 -9.46
C PRO A 25 11.90 -6.24 -9.36
N LEU A 26 11.13 -5.42 -8.64
CA LEU A 26 9.67 -5.58 -8.58
C LEU A 26 9.02 -5.15 -9.90
N GLU A 27 8.25 -6.04 -10.50
CA GLU A 27 7.37 -5.72 -11.62
C GLU A 27 6.29 -4.70 -11.25
N VAL A 28 5.67 -4.06 -12.24
CA VAL A 28 4.58 -3.10 -12.00
C VAL A 28 3.40 -3.84 -11.36
N ALA A 29 2.80 -3.21 -10.36
CA ALA A 29 1.81 -3.78 -9.44
C ALA A 29 2.33 -4.93 -8.55
N GLY A 30 3.62 -5.26 -8.61
CA GLY A 30 4.26 -6.23 -7.73
C GLY A 30 4.37 -5.71 -6.30
N ALA A 31 4.37 -6.65 -5.34
CA ALA A 31 4.62 -6.37 -3.93
C ALA A 31 5.57 -7.41 -3.32
N ALA A 32 6.36 -7.00 -2.35
CA ALA A 32 7.27 -7.85 -1.58
C ALA A 32 7.34 -7.39 -0.13
N VAL A 33 7.70 -8.30 0.78
CA VAL A 33 7.70 -8.03 2.22
C VAL A 33 9.09 -8.15 2.80
N SER A 34 9.48 -7.18 3.63
CA SER A 34 10.64 -7.27 4.53
C SER A 34 10.17 -7.24 5.98
N ALA A 35 11.01 -7.74 6.89
CA ALA A 35 10.82 -7.48 8.31
C ALA A 35 10.96 -5.96 8.61
N GLY A 36 10.21 -5.49 9.60
CA GLY A 36 10.18 -4.08 9.99
C GLY A 36 11.26 -3.73 11.02
N HIS A 37 12.53 -4.08 10.74
CA HIS A 37 13.64 -3.79 11.65
C HIS A 37 13.71 -2.31 12.05
N GLY A 38 13.86 -2.04 13.35
CA GLY A 38 13.87 -0.68 13.91
C GLY A 38 12.54 0.09 13.81
N LEU A 39 11.46 -0.56 13.35
CA LEU A 39 10.13 0.05 13.22
C LEU A 39 9.15 -0.57 14.24
N PRO A 40 8.11 0.17 14.65
CA PRO A 40 7.03 -0.40 15.47
C PRO A 40 6.16 -1.40 14.67
N ALA A 41 6.20 -1.33 13.34
CA ALA A 41 5.51 -2.26 12.46
C ALA A 41 6.30 -3.57 12.33
N LYS A 42 5.60 -4.71 12.40
CA LYS A 42 6.23 -6.05 12.27
C LYS A 42 6.89 -6.28 10.91
N PHE A 43 6.25 -5.77 9.86
CA PHE A 43 6.68 -5.93 8.47
C PHE A 43 6.53 -4.63 7.70
N VAL A 44 7.28 -4.51 6.62
CA VAL A 44 7.10 -3.47 5.60
C VAL A 44 6.79 -4.15 4.28
N ILE A 45 5.65 -3.79 3.69
CA ILE A 45 5.23 -4.26 2.37
C ILE A 45 5.65 -3.20 1.36
N HIS A 46 6.62 -3.55 0.52
CA HIS A 46 7.11 -2.73 -0.58
C HIS A 46 6.28 -3.05 -1.80
N CYS A 47 5.79 -2.03 -2.50
CA CYS A 47 5.01 -2.21 -3.72
C CYS A 47 5.48 -1.27 -4.82
N ASN A 48 5.38 -1.73 -6.07
CA ASN A 48 5.69 -0.94 -7.25
C ASN A 48 4.39 -0.48 -7.93
N SER A 49 3.86 0.67 -7.49
CA SER A 49 2.67 1.27 -8.09
C SER A 49 2.93 1.66 -9.55
N PRO A 50 1.94 1.52 -10.45
CA PRO A 50 2.04 2.04 -11.82
C PRO A 50 2.19 3.57 -11.84
N VAL A 51 2.54 4.11 -13.00
CA VAL A 51 2.59 5.54 -13.31
C VAL A 51 1.28 5.97 -13.97
N TRP A 52 0.77 7.14 -13.62
CA TRP A 52 -0.44 7.71 -14.23
C TRP A 52 -0.24 7.95 -15.74
N GLY A 53 -1.25 7.61 -16.53
CA GLY A 53 -1.20 7.70 -18.00
C GLY A 53 -0.55 6.51 -18.70
N ALA A 54 0.01 5.55 -17.96
CA ALA A 54 0.41 4.27 -18.54
C ALA A 54 -0.82 3.40 -18.87
N ASP A 55 -0.65 2.45 -19.81
CA ASP A 55 -1.72 1.51 -20.16
C ASP A 55 -2.22 0.77 -18.92
N LYS A 56 -3.54 0.76 -18.72
CA LYS A 56 -4.24 0.11 -17.60
C LYS A 56 -3.71 0.54 -16.22
N CYS A 57 -3.20 1.77 -16.08
CA CYS A 57 -2.63 2.24 -14.82
C CYS A 57 -3.62 2.18 -13.64
N GLU A 58 -4.92 2.39 -13.89
CA GLU A 58 -5.97 2.26 -12.87
C GLU A 58 -6.13 0.82 -12.37
N GLU A 59 -6.26 -0.14 -13.29
CA GLU A 59 -6.36 -1.57 -12.97
C GLU A 59 -5.10 -2.07 -12.24
N LEU A 60 -3.92 -1.60 -12.67
CA LEU A 60 -2.65 -1.93 -12.05
C LEU A 60 -2.54 -1.33 -10.63
N LEU A 61 -3.12 -0.15 -10.38
CA LEU A 61 -3.14 0.42 -9.04
C LEU A 61 -4.04 -0.41 -8.12
N GLU A 62 -5.24 -0.80 -8.59
CA GLU A 62 -6.10 -1.73 -7.86
C GLU A 62 -5.38 -3.06 -7.55
N LYS A 63 -4.68 -3.62 -8.55
CA LYS A 63 -3.89 -4.85 -8.39
C LYS A 63 -2.77 -4.67 -7.37
N THR A 64 -2.08 -3.53 -7.37
CA THR A 64 -1.03 -3.20 -6.40
C THR A 64 -1.56 -3.29 -4.97
N VAL A 65 -2.72 -2.68 -4.72
CA VAL A 65 -3.37 -2.66 -3.40
C VAL A 65 -3.79 -4.06 -2.97
N LYS A 66 -4.42 -4.84 -3.88
CA LYS A 66 -4.80 -6.23 -3.61
C LYS A 66 -3.61 -7.11 -3.28
N ASN A 67 -2.48 -6.95 -3.99
CA ASN A 67 -1.24 -7.68 -3.70
C ASN A 67 -0.67 -7.34 -2.32
N CYS A 68 -0.75 -6.07 -1.90
CA CYS A 68 -0.35 -5.68 -0.54
C CYS A 68 -1.22 -6.33 0.54
N LEU A 69 -2.54 -6.36 0.34
CA LEU A 69 -3.47 -7.00 1.29
C LEU A 69 -3.22 -8.51 1.36
N ALA A 70 -3.03 -9.17 0.22
CA ALA A 70 -2.73 -10.60 0.15
C ALA A 70 -1.45 -10.97 0.92
N LEU A 71 -0.39 -10.16 0.80
CA LEU A 71 0.84 -10.38 1.57
C LEU A 71 0.66 -10.16 3.07
N ALA A 72 -0.18 -9.20 3.46
CA ALA A 72 -0.50 -8.99 4.86
C ALA A 72 -1.29 -10.17 5.44
N ASP A 73 -2.20 -10.76 4.66
CA ASP A 73 -2.95 -11.95 5.06
C ASP A 73 -2.08 -13.21 5.11
N ASP A 74 -1.15 -13.40 4.18
CA ASP A 74 -0.14 -14.48 4.24
C ASP A 74 0.65 -14.43 5.56
N LYS A 75 0.94 -13.22 6.05
CA LYS A 75 1.59 -12.99 7.35
C LYS A 75 0.63 -12.93 8.54
N LYS A 76 -0.66 -13.19 8.33
CA LYS A 76 -1.73 -13.18 9.35
C LYS A 76 -1.77 -11.88 10.15
N LEU A 77 -1.57 -10.74 9.47
CA LEU A 77 -1.54 -9.43 10.10
C LEU A 77 -2.95 -8.92 10.38
N LYS A 78 -3.15 -8.38 11.59
CA LYS A 78 -4.45 -7.83 12.00
C LYS A 78 -4.66 -6.39 11.52
N SER A 79 -3.58 -5.69 11.14
CA SER A 79 -3.66 -4.33 10.67
C SER A 79 -2.61 -4.02 9.61
N ILE A 80 -2.94 -3.09 8.72
CA ILE A 80 -2.08 -2.58 7.65
C ILE A 80 -2.28 -1.07 7.52
N ALA A 81 -1.22 -0.34 7.22
CA ALA A 81 -1.25 1.10 7.01
C ALA A 81 -0.79 1.44 5.59
N PHE A 82 -1.62 2.17 4.85
CA PHE A 82 -1.32 2.68 3.51
C PHE A 82 -0.98 4.17 3.61
N PRO A 83 0.19 4.61 3.08
CA PRO A 83 0.39 6.02 2.77
C PRO A 83 -0.44 6.40 1.53
N SER A 84 -0.38 7.67 1.10
CA SER A 84 -0.92 8.08 -0.20
C SER A 84 -0.17 7.41 -1.36
N ILE A 85 -0.64 6.23 -1.80
CA ILE A 85 -0.06 5.50 -2.94
C ILE A 85 -0.53 6.14 -4.24
N GLY A 86 0.37 6.29 -5.21
CA GLY A 86 0.05 6.80 -6.55
C GLY A 86 0.04 8.34 -6.66
N SER A 87 -0.66 9.04 -5.75
CA SER A 87 -1.03 10.45 -5.90
C SER A 87 0.07 11.51 -5.68
N GLY A 88 1.33 11.08 -5.56
CA GLY A 88 2.50 11.94 -5.48
C GLY A 88 3.49 11.57 -6.58
N ARG A 89 4.44 10.70 -6.23
CA ARG A 89 5.55 10.31 -7.11
C ARG A 89 5.13 9.77 -8.48
N ASN A 90 3.97 9.12 -8.55
CA ASN A 90 3.51 8.45 -9.77
C ASN A 90 2.41 9.22 -10.52
N GLY A 91 2.08 10.44 -10.07
CA GLY A 91 1.28 11.40 -10.83
C GLY A 91 -0.22 11.14 -10.88
N PHE A 92 -0.77 10.19 -10.11
CA PHE A 92 -2.21 9.99 -10.09
C PHE A 92 -2.92 11.22 -9.49
N PRO A 93 -4.06 11.67 -10.03
CA PRO A 93 -4.92 12.61 -9.32
C PRO A 93 -5.30 12.05 -7.95
N LYS A 94 -5.27 12.89 -6.90
CA LYS A 94 -5.55 12.46 -5.52
C LYS A 94 -6.90 11.74 -5.39
N GLN A 95 -7.93 12.27 -6.02
CA GLN A 95 -9.27 11.69 -6.02
C GLN A 95 -9.30 10.32 -6.69
N THR A 96 -8.75 10.21 -7.90
CA THR A 96 -8.67 8.95 -8.65
C THR A 96 -7.90 7.88 -7.86
N ALA A 97 -6.75 8.23 -7.27
CA ALA A 97 -5.98 7.30 -6.46
C ALA A 97 -6.77 6.81 -5.24
N ALA A 98 -7.38 7.73 -4.48
CA ALA A 98 -8.16 7.38 -3.29
C ALA A 98 -9.34 6.46 -3.65
N GLN A 99 -10.09 6.79 -4.71
CA GLN A 99 -11.21 6.00 -5.20
C GLN A 99 -10.78 4.57 -5.57
N LEU A 100 -9.70 4.43 -6.36
CA LEU A 100 -9.19 3.12 -6.78
C LEU A 100 -8.67 2.28 -5.60
N ILE A 101 -7.96 2.90 -4.67
CA ILE A 101 -7.44 2.23 -3.46
C ILE A 101 -8.60 1.70 -2.61
N LEU A 102 -9.60 2.54 -2.33
CA LEU A 102 -10.77 2.19 -1.52
C LEU A 102 -11.61 1.11 -2.19
N LYS A 103 -11.85 1.22 -3.49
CA LYS A 103 -12.54 0.20 -4.28
C LYS A 103 -11.79 -1.14 -4.23
N ALA A 104 -10.46 -1.12 -4.38
CA ALA A 104 -9.64 -2.33 -4.32
C ALA A 104 -9.70 -3.01 -2.95
N ILE A 105 -9.67 -2.24 -1.87
CA ILE A 105 -9.79 -2.73 -0.48
C ILE A 105 -11.17 -3.35 -0.24
N SER A 106 -12.24 -2.64 -0.59
CA SER A 106 -13.61 -3.15 -0.47
C SER A 106 -13.79 -4.45 -1.26
N SER A 107 -13.39 -4.45 -2.54
CA SER A 107 -13.42 -5.64 -3.41
C SER A 107 -12.62 -6.81 -2.82
N TYR A 108 -11.46 -6.55 -2.22
CA TYR A 108 -10.62 -7.58 -1.61
C TYR A 108 -11.32 -8.24 -0.42
N PHE A 109 -11.89 -7.45 0.51
CA PHE A 109 -12.54 -7.99 1.70
C PHE A 109 -13.85 -8.71 1.39
N VAL A 110 -14.63 -8.24 0.41
CA VAL A 110 -15.81 -8.96 -0.07
C VAL A 110 -15.44 -10.29 -0.70
N SER A 111 -14.27 -10.38 -1.36
CA SER A 111 -13.82 -11.62 -2.00
C SER A 111 -13.10 -12.58 -1.04
N THR A 112 -12.58 -12.07 0.08
CA THR A 112 -11.68 -12.81 0.98
C THR A 112 -12.26 -12.91 2.40
N MET A 113 -13.24 -13.80 2.57
CA MET A 113 -13.96 -13.97 3.85
C MET A 113 -13.08 -14.41 5.02
N SER A 114 -11.94 -15.04 4.75
CA SER A 114 -10.97 -15.52 5.75
C SER A 114 -9.88 -14.51 6.11
N SER A 115 -10.01 -13.25 5.68
CA SER A 115 -8.99 -12.24 5.95
C SER A 115 -8.76 -12.04 7.45
N SER A 116 -7.48 -12.05 7.82
CA SER A 116 -6.96 -11.80 9.17
C SER A 116 -6.93 -10.32 9.51
N ILE A 117 -6.93 -9.45 8.49
CA ILE A 117 -6.87 -8.00 8.64
C ILE A 117 -8.20 -7.49 9.20
N LYS A 118 -8.13 -6.70 10.27
CA LYS A 118 -9.26 -6.08 10.97
C LYS A 118 -9.25 -4.56 10.89
N THR A 119 -8.10 -3.96 10.59
CA THR A 119 -7.98 -2.50 10.53
C THR A 119 -7.05 -2.08 9.40
N VAL A 120 -7.55 -1.22 8.52
CA VAL A 120 -6.77 -0.57 7.46
C VAL A 120 -6.66 0.92 7.80
N TYR A 121 -5.43 1.42 7.90
CA TYR A 121 -5.17 2.84 8.15
C TYR A 121 -4.77 3.55 6.87
N PHE A 122 -5.27 4.76 6.66
CA PHE A 122 -4.78 5.69 5.63
C PHE A 122 -3.98 6.80 6.31
N VAL A 123 -2.67 6.81 6.11
CA VAL A 123 -1.74 7.77 6.76
C VAL A 123 -1.51 8.93 5.81
N LEU A 124 -2.27 10.01 6.02
CA LEU A 124 -2.31 11.21 5.19
C LEU A 124 -1.74 12.40 5.96
N PHE A 125 -1.07 13.32 5.25
CA PHE A 125 -0.40 14.47 5.88
C PHE A 125 -1.05 15.83 5.54
N ASP A 126 -1.71 15.94 4.39
CA ASP A 126 -2.34 17.19 3.93
C ASP A 126 -3.88 17.14 4.03
N SER A 127 -4.49 18.29 4.33
CA SER A 127 -5.94 18.42 4.53
C SER A 127 -6.77 18.09 3.29
N GLU A 128 -6.23 18.35 2.09
CA GLU A 128 -6.90 18.02 0.83
C GLU A 128 -7.03 16.50 0.66
N SER A 129 -5.93 15.76 0.84
CA SER A 129 -5.95 14.29 0.80
C SER A 129 -6.89 13.73 1.87
N ILE A 130 -6.90 14.28 3.08
CA ILE A 130 -7.82 13.85 4.14
C ILE A 130 -9.27 14.04 3.70
N GLY A 131 -9.63 15.23 3.19
CA GLY A 131 -10.98 15.51 2.71
C GLY A 131 -11.42 14.55 1.61
N ILE A 132 -10.53 14.27 0.64
CA ILE A 132 -10.80 13.33 -0.45
C ILE A 132 -11.03 11.91 0.09
N TYR A 133 -10.16 11.40 0.96
CA TYR A 133 -10.34 10.05 1.51
C TYR A 133 -11.60 9.93 2.35
N VAL A 134 -11.95 10.94 3.14
CA VAL A 134 -13.21 10.97 3.91
C VAL A 134 -14.43 10.94 2.97
N GLN A 135 -14.41 11.73 1.91
CA GLN A 135 -15.50 11.77 0.92
C GLN A 135 -15.65 10.44 0.17
N GLU A 136 -14.55 9.84 -0.27
CA GLU A 136 -14.59 8.56 -1.00
C GLU A 136 -14.95 7.40 -0.06
N MET A 137 -14.51 7.41 1.21
CA MET A 137 -14.89 6.40 2.20
C MET A 137 -16.38 6.43 2.51
N ALA A 138 -16.99 7.62 2.62
CA ALA A 138 -18.42 7.76 2.88
C ALA A 138 -19.30 7.12 1.78
N LYS A 139 -18.78 6.91 0.58
CA LYS A 139 -19.49 6.22 -0.52
C LYS A 139 -19.47 4.70 -0.40
N LEU A 140 -18.57 4.13 0.40
CA LEU A 140 -18.50 2.67 0.58
C LEU A 140 -19.50 2.17 1.63
N ASP A 141 -19.88 3.01 2.58
CA ASP A 141 -20.84 2.70 3.66
C ASP A 141 -22.30 2.99 3.26
N ALA A 142 -22.52 3.58 2.07
CA ALA A 142 -23.83 3.94 1.53
C ALA A 142 -24.36 2.89 0.54
#